data_AF-A0A188QR82-F1
#
_entry.id   AF-A0A188QR82-F1
#
_cell.length_a   1.000
_cell.length_b   1.000
_cell.length_c   1.000
_cell.angle_alpha   90.00
_cell.angle_beta   90.00
_cell.angle_gamma   90.00
#
_symmetry.space_group_name_H-M   'P 1'
#
loop_
_entity.id
_entity.type
_entity.pdbx_description
1 polymer ?
#
loop_
_entity_poly.entity_id
_entity_poly.type
_entity_poly.pdbx_seq_one_letter_code
_entity_poly.pdbx_strand_id
1 'polypeptide(L)'
;IISQNDKKGQKGKNDPNGLPKGFCHAVQRSFIDYKNMILGTSVNIYEYIGKLQEDIKKIIEQGRKPKDKIGGSGADKVNDWWKEIEKDMWDAVKCGITKINKNKKKNGTYTGNECGVSPP
;
A
#
# COMPACT_ATOMS: atom_id res chain seq x y z
N ILE A 1 -7.43 8.20 32.27
CA ILE A 1 -6.11 7.52 32.23
C ILE A 1 -5.67 7.51 30.77
N ILE A 2 -4.84 8.46 30.37
CA ILE A 2 -4.24 8.48 29.03
C ILE A 2 -3.18 7.39 29.06
N SER A 3 -3.46 6.25 28.44
CA SER A 3 -2.47 5.17 28.32
C SER A 3 -1.35 5.67 27.41
N GLN A 4 -0.27 6.16 28.04
CA GLN A 4 1.03 6.28 27.40
C GLN A 4 1.40 4.89 26.87
N ASN A 5 1.20 4.67 25.58
CA ASN A 5 1.73 3.51 24.88
C ASN A 5 3.23 3.71 24.69
N ASP A 6 3.98 3.72 25.79
CA ASP A 6 5.42 3.51 25.84
C ASP A 6 5.71 2.02 25.59
N LYS A 7 5.23 1.48 24.47
CA LYS A 7 5.83 0.25 23.93
C LYS A 7 7.09 0.68 23.20
N LYS A 8 8.15 0.95 23.97
CA LYS A 8 9.53 0.78 23.51
C LYS A 8 9.56 -0.58 22.81
N GLY A 9 9.60 -0.56 21.47
CA GLY A 9 9.61 -1.76 20.66
C GLY A 9 10.70 -2.67 21.19
N GLN A 10 10.32 -3.85 21.68
CA GLN A 10 11.29 -4.90 21.97
C GLN A 10 12.11 -5.06 20.70
N LYS A 11 13.42 -4.83 20.78
CA LYS A 11 14.37 -5.07 19.69
C LYS A 11 14.41 -6.58 19.45
N GLY A 12 13.36 -7.13 18.86
CA GLY A 12 13.37 -8.45 18.27
C GLY A 12 14.49 -8.50 17.25
N LYS A 13 15.14 -9.66 17.12
CA LYS A 13 16.15 -9.87 16.08
C LYS A 13 15.57 -9.43 14.74
N ASN A 14 16.37 -8.70 13.96
CA ASN A 14 16.04 -8.36 12.58
C ASN A 14 15.73 -9.64 11.79
N ASP A 15 14.95 -9.51 10.73
CA ASP A 15 14.73 -10.61 9.80
C ASP A 15 16.05 -11.02 9.09
N PRO A 16 16.07 -12.14 8.34
CA PRO A 16 17.27 -12.58 7.62
C PRO A 16 17.84 -11.53 6.65
N ASN A 17 17.02 -10.59 6.18
CA ASN A 17 17.40 -9.52 5.26
C ASN A 17 17.95 -8.27 5.97
N GLY A 18 17.91 -8.24 7.31
CA GLY A 18 18.37 -7.12 8.14
C GLY A 18 17.31 -6.06 8.43
N LEU A 19 16.05 -6.27 8.03
CA LEU A 19 14.95 -5.37 8.33
C LEU A 19 14.41 -5.61 9.74
N PRO A 20 13.84 -4.58 10.41
CA PRO A 20 13.22 -4.73 11.71
C PRO A 20 12.13 -5.81 11.69
N LYS A 21 12.04 -6.62 12.75
CA LYS A 21 11.00 -7.64 12.88
C LYS A 21 9.60 -7.02 12.67
N GLY A 22 8.82 -7.61 11.76
CA GLY A 22 7.46 -7.17 11.45
C GLY A 22 7.36 -6.02 10.45
N PHE A 23 8.48 -5.46 9.97
CA PHE A 23 8.50 -4.40 8.97
C PHE A 23 7.72 -4.80 7.71
N CYS A 24 8.03 -5.95 7.11
CA CYS A 24 7.36 -6.37 5.88
C CYS A 24 5.86 -6.64 6.07
N HIS A 25 5.46 -7.23 7.20
CA HIS A 25 4.03 -7.40 7.51
C HIS A 25 3.30 -6.07 7.66
N ALA A 26 3.94 -5.06 8.26
CA ALA A 26 3.36 -3.72 8.35
C ALA A 26 3.20 -3.09 6.96
N VAL A 27 4.24 -3.17 6.12
CA VAL A 27 4.22 -2.66 4.74
C VAL A 27 3.12 -3.32 3.91
N GLN A 28 3.02 -4.65 3.94
CA GLN A 28 2.01 -5.40 3.20
C GLN A 28 0.58 -5.06 3.65
N ARG A 29 0.35 -4.94 4.97
CA ARG A 29 -0.95 -4.51 5.51
C ARG A 29 -1.32 -3.11 5.06
N SER A 30 -0.38 -2.16 5.15
CA SER A 30 -0.65 -0.79 4.70
C SER A 30 -0.89 -0.71 3.18
N PHE A 31 -0.22 -1.53 2.37
CA PHE A 31 -0.54 -1.64 0.94
C PHE A 31 -1.97 -2.09 0.70
N ILE A 32 -2.43 -3.11 1.44
CA ILE A 32 -3.82 -3.59 1.39
C ILE A 32 -4.80 -2.52 1.87
N ASP A 33 -4.45 -1.73 2.89
CA ASP A 33 -5.29 -0.62 3.36
C ASP A 33 -5.48 0.44 2.27
N TYR A 34 -4.40 0.82 1.55
CA TYR A 34 -4.49 1.73 0.40
C TYR A 34 -5.33 1.16 -0.73
N LYS A 35 -5.13 -0.12 -1.08
CA LYS A 35 -5.94 -0.84 -2.08
C LYS A 35 -7.42 -0.77 -1.71
N ASN A 36 -7.78 -1.17 -0.50
CA ASN A 36 -9.18 -1.19 -0.07
C ASN A 36 -9.77 0.22 0.04
N MET A 37 -8.98 1.22 0.42
CA MET A 37 -9.40 2.61 0.45
C MET A 37 -9.76 3.11 -0.96
N ILE A 38 -8.94 2.78 -1.96
CA ILE A 38 -9.15 3.16 -3.36
C ILE A 38 -10.33 2.42 -3.97
N LEU A 39 -10.45 1.10 -3.72
CA LEU A 39 -11.51 0.26 -4.27
C LEU A 39 -12.88 0.49 -3.62
N GLY A 40 -12.95 1.26 -2.53
CA GLY A 40 -14.20 1.46 -1.81
C GLY A 40 -14.58 0.29 -0.90
N THR A 41 -13.66 -0.66 -0.66
CA THR A 41 -13.87 -1.87 0.15
C THR A 41 -13.28 -1.74 1.56
N SER A 42 -12.77 -0.56 1.93
CA SER A 42 -12.24 -0.33 3.27
C SER A 42 -13.36 -0.47 4.30
N VAL A 43 -13.05 -1.14 5.42
CA VAL A 43 -13.99 -1.36 6.54
C VAL A 43 -14.30 -0.05 7.30
N ASN A 44 -13.67 1.05 6.89
CA ASN A 44 -13.64 2.28 7.67
C ASN A 44 -14.68 3.29 7.18
N ILE A 45 -15.74 3.44 7.98
CA ILE A 45 -16.94 4.24 7.73
C ILE A 45 -16.80 5.73 8.12
N TYR A 46 -15.59 6.25 8.33
CA TYR A 46 -15.44 7.67 8.61
C TYR A 46 -15.98 8.48 7.43
N GLU A 47 -16.85 9.45 7.70
CA GLU A 47 -17.56 10.25 6.68
C GLU A 47 -16.61 10.87 5.63
N TYR A 48 -15.39 11.23 6.05
CA TYR A 48 -14.35 11.77 5.19
C TYR A 48 -13.75 10.75 4.21
N ILE A 49 -13.68 9.47 4.59
CA ILE A 49 -13.21 8.39 3.72
C ILE A 49 -14.25 8.11 2.63
N GLY A 50 -15.55 8.19 2.96
CA GLY A 50 -16.63 8.06 1.97
C GLY A 50 -16.55 9.13 0.87
N LYS A 51 -16.34 10.40 1.24
CA LYS A 51 -16.16 11.49 0.27
C LYS A 51 -14.93 11.28 -0.62
N LEU A 52 -13.82 10.84 -0.03
CA LEU A 52 -12.61 10.51 -0.79
C LEU A 52 -12.85 9.40 -1.81
N GLN A 53 -13.59 8.35 -1.44
CA GLN A 53 -13.94 7.25 -2.34
C GLN A 53 -14.80 7.71 -3.52
N GLU A 54 -15.79 8.56 -3.27
CA GLU A 54 -16.62 9.15 -4.33
C GLU A 54 -15.80 10.01 -5.29
N ASP A 55 -14.87 10.81 -4.77
CA ASP A 55 -14.02 11.66 -5.58
C ASP A 55 -13.03 10.84 -6.43
N ILE A 56 -12.41 9.80 -5.84
CA ILE A 56 -11.58 8.84 -6.60
C ILE A 56 -12.38 8.22 -7.74
N LYS A 57 -13.61 7.77 -7.45
CA LYS A 57 -14.49 7.18 -8.47
C LYS A 57 -14.79 8.18 -9.59
N LYS A 58 -15.16 9.42 -9.27
CA LYS A 58 -15.41 10.47 -10.27
C LYS A 58 -14.18 10.75 -11.12
N ILE A 59 -12.99 10.86 -10.51
CA ILE A 59 -11.73 11.10 -11.23
C ILE A 59 -11.42 9.96 -12.19
N ILE A 60 -11.57 8.70 -11.76
CA ILE A 60 -11.30 7.54 -12.61
C ILE A 60 -12.33 7.46 -13.75
N GLU A 61 -13.60 7.74 -13.48
CA GLU A 61 -14.67 7.77 -14.48
C GLU A 61 -14.49 8.89 -15.51
N GLN A 62 -14.02 10.07 -15.10
CA GLN A 62 -13.77 11.22 -15.98
C GLN A 62 -12.43 11.12 -16.74
N GLY A 63 -11.38 10.65 -16.06
CA GLY A 63 -10.01 10.57 -16.57
C GLY A 63 -9.81 9.47 -17.59
N ARG A 64 -10.47 8.32 -17.42
CA ARG A 64 -10.63 7.34 -18.51
C ARG A 64 -11.73 7.84 -19.45
N LYS A 65 -11.35 8.66 -20.44
CA LYS A 65 -12.18 8.85 -21.64
C LYS A 65 -12.61 7.45 -22.15
N PRO A 66 -13.86 7.26 -22.58
CA PRO A 66 -14.39 5.94 -22.93
C PRO A 66 -13.68 5.46 -24.18
N LYS A 67 -12.52 4.80 -24.03
CA LYS A 67 -11.86 4.16 -25.17
C LYS A 67 -12.63 2.93 -25.62
N ASP A 68 -13.38 2.30 -24.73
CA ASP A 68 -14.34 1.28 -25.10
C ASP A 68 -15.55 1.39 -24.17
N LYS A 69 -16.73 1.68 -24.72
CA LYS A 69 -18.00 1.50 -24.00
C LYS A 69 -18.25 0.00 -23.82
N ILE A 70 -17.48 -0.65 -22.95
CA ILE A 70 -17.89 -1.92 -22.37
C ILE A 70 -18.71 -1.53 -21.14
N GLY A 71 -20.02 -1.80 -21.21
CA GLY A 71 -20.94 -1.54 -20.10
C GLY A 71 -20.42 -2.21 -18.83
N GLY A 72 -20.16 -1.40 -17.81
CA GLY A 72 -19.67 -1.83 -16.51
C GLY A 72 -19.93 -0.74 -15.48
N SER A 73 -20.26 -1.13 -14.27
CA SER A 73 -20.52 -0.20 -13.17
C SER A 73 -19.27 0.61 -12.83
N GLY A 74 -19.44 1.74 -12.13
CA GLY A 74 -18.29 2.54 -11.71
C GLY A 74 -17.29 1.78 -10.81
N ALA A 75 -17.74 0.76 -10.08
CA ALA A 75 -16.88 -0.10 -9.27
C ALA A 75 -15.96 -0.99 -10.15
N ASP A 76 -16.47 -1.49 -11.27
CA ASP A 76 -15.69 -2.32 -12.21
C ASP A 76 -14.53 -1.52 -12.80
N LYS A 77 -14.77 -0.24 -13.12
CA LYS A 77 -13.75 0.67 -13.66
C LYS A 77 -12.63 0.97 -12.67
N VAL A 78 -12.96 1.14 -11.38
CA VAL A 78 -11.96 1.41 -10.32
C VAL A 78 -11.13 0.16 -10.04
N ASN A 79 -11.76 -1.03 -10.03
CA ASN A 79 -11.07 -2.31 -9.91
C ASN A 79 -10.09 -2.55 -11.06
N ASP A 80 -10.52 -2.31 -12.31
CA ASP A 80 -9.65 -2.50 -13.48
C ASP A 80 -8.53 -1.46 -13.53
N TRP A 81 -8.80 -0.23 -13.09
CA TRP A 81 -7.75 0.79 -12.97
C TRP A 81 -6.71 0.38 -11.94
N TRP A 82 -7.12 -0.11 -10.76
CA TRP A 82 -6.19 -0.58 -9.75
C TRP A 82 -5.31 -1.71 -10.28
N LYS A 83 -5.87 -2.70 -10.99
CA LYS A 83 -5.08 -3.80 -11.58
C LYS A 83 -4.00 -3.31 -12.55
N GLU A 84 -4.24 -2.24 -13.29
CA GLU A 84 -3.25 -1.64 -14.20
C GLU A 84 -2.08 -1.01 -13.44
N ILE A 85 -2.34 -0.34 -12.31
CA ILE A 85 -1.33 0.40 -11.55
C ILE A 85 -0.75 -0.36 -10.36
N GLU A 86 -1.33 -1.50 -9.96
CA GLU A 86 -0.98 -2.24 -8.74
C GLU A 86 0.51 -2.61 -8.71
N LYS A 87 1.06 -2.96 -9.87
CA LYS A 87 2.50 -3.24 -10.02
C LYS A 87 3.35 -1.98 -9.78
N ASP A 88 2.97 -0.85 -10.36
CA ASP A 88 3.70 0.42 -10.21
C ASP A 88 3.64 0.91 -8.76
N MET A 89 2.49 0.72 -8.09
CA MET A 89 2.34 1.01 -6.66
C MET A 89 3.24 0.11 -5.81
N TRP A 90 3.39 -1.17 -6.15
CA TRP A 90 4.33 -2.05 -5.47
C TRP A 90 5.79 -1.69 -5.75
N ASP A 91 6.11 -1.24 -6.97
CA ASP A 91 7.44 -0.72 -7.31
C ASP A 91 7.79 0.52 -6.46
N ALA A 92 6.81 1.36 -6.10
CA ALA A 92 7.01 2.45 -5.15
C ALA A 92 7.39 1.94 -3.74
N VAL A 93 6.77 0.85 -3.27
CA VAL A 93 7.16 0.18 -2.01
C VAL A 93 8.60 -0.29 -2.08
N LYS A 94 8.97 -1.01 -3.14
CA LYS A 94 10.34 -1.49 -3.35
C LYS A 94 11.34 -0.33 -3.39
N CYS A 95 11.00 0.77 -4.06
CA CYS A 95 11.81 2.00 -4.09
C CYS A 95 11.97 2.63 -2.69
N GLY A 96 10.94 2.59 -1.85
CA GLY A 96 11.06 3.01 -0.45
C GLY A 96 12.03 2.14 0.35
N ILE A 97 12.01 0.83 0.11
CA ILE A 97 12.88 -0.14 0.79
C ILE A 97 14.35 0.04 0.37
N THR A 98 14.64 0.27 -0.92
CA THR A 98 16.03 0.52 -1.38
C THR A 98 16.67 1.77 -0.76
N LYS A 99 15.84 2.74 -0.37
CA LYS A 99 16.28 4.00 0.27
C LYS A 99 16.47 3.88 1.79
N ILE A 100 16.14 2.74 2.41
CA ILE A 100 16.41 2.53 3.83
C ILE A 100 17.93 2.60 4.06
N ASN A 101 18.34 3.46 5.01
CA ASN A 101 19.74 3.78 5.27
C ASN A 101 20.63 2.51 5.37
N LYS A 102 21.71 2.51 4.57
CA LYS A 102 22.71 1.43 4.45
C LYS A 102 23.30 1.02 5.80
N ASN A 103 23.37 1.93 6.77
CA ASN A 103 23.91 1.67 8.11
C ASN A 103 23.09 0.65 8.92
N LYS A 104 21.86 0.30 8.49
CA LYS A 104 21.05 -0.74 9.13
C LYS A 104 21.28 -2.14 8.58
N LYS A 105 21.78 -2.28 7.35
CA LYS A 105 22.09 -3.58 6.76
C LYS A 105 23.55 -3.89 7.07
N LYS A 106 23.78 -4.94 7.88
CA LYS A 106 25.11 -5.26 8.40
C LYS A 106 26.16 -5.59 7.33
N ASN A 107 25.79 -5.83 6.07
CA ASN A 107 26.68 -6.01 4.92
C ASN A 107 25.89 -5.94 3.59
N GLY A 108 25.58 -4.74 3.08
CA GLY A 108 25.05 -4.55 1.71
C GLY A 108 23.94 -3.51 1.58
N THR A 109 23.39 -3.36 0.38
CA THR A 109 22.22 -2.51 0.08
C THR A 109 20.93 -3.32 0.03
N TYR A 110 19.80 -2.73 0.41
CA TYR A 110 18.50 -3.35 0.17
C TYR A 110 18.18 -3.33 -1.32
N THR A 111 17.63 -4.43 -1.83
CA THR A 111 17.26 -4.64 -3.23
C THR A 111 15.86 -4.13 -3.55
N GLY A 112 15.04 -3.92 -2.51
CA GLY A 112 13.62 -3.59 -2.62
C GLY A 112 12.72 -4.81 -2.50
N ASN A 113 13.24 -6.01 -2.81
CA ASN A 113 12.46 -7.24 -2.85
C ASN A 113 12.32 -7.94 -1.48
N GLU A 114 12.88 -7.36 -0.41
CA GLU A 114 12.92 -7.97 0.92
C GLU A 114 11.53 -8.29 1.49
N CYS A 115 10.50 -7.55 1.07
CA CYS A 115 9.11 -7.77 1.46
C CYS A 115 8.25 -8.46 0.39
N GLY A 116 8.89 -8.99 -0.67
CA GLY A 116 8.23 -9.68 -1.79
C GLY A 116 8.49 -9.01 -3.14
N VAL A 117 8.61 -9.81 -4.19
CA VAL A 117 8.76 -9.33 -5.58
C VAL A 117 7.45 -8.79 -6.18
N SER A 118 6.32 -9.21 -5.60
CA SER A 118 4.96 -8.87 -6.00
C SER A 118 4.16 -8.40 -4.79
N PRO A 119 3.11 -7.58 -5.00
CA PRO A 119 2.21 -7.17 -3.94
C PRO A 119 1.49 -8.37 -3.30
N PRO A 120 1.04 -8.23 -2.04
CA PRO A 120 0.33 -9.27 -1.30
C PRO A 120 -1.08 -9.57 -1.83
#